data_AF-A0A7X8F961-F1
#
_entry.id   AF-A0A7X8F961-F1
#
_cell.length_a   1.000
_cell.length_b   1.000
_cell.length_c   1.000
_cell.angle_alpha   90.00
_cell.angle_beta   90.00
_cell.angle_gamma   90.00
#
_symmetry.space_group_name_H-M   'P 1'
#
loop_
_entity.id
_entity.type
_entity.pdbx_description
1 polymer ?
#
loop_
_entity_poly.entity_id
_entity_poly.type
_entity_poly.pdbx_seq_one_letter_code
_entity_poly.pdbx_strand_id
1 'polypeptide(L)'
;MATEFGRRADQELIDELISKDWFDAPLAKRISLRQEAFWGYMEYQEIYRLLWQHNRSNPPEKHIRCVGLNDPYNWKLYNQICRDEKRKPNQEERRLIWKDCNEKNWLEALKAFHQPGITKVLGIMGAHHAFTRYREPSFEEVAGQKVFSGFNTIRFGNHAYEEYGDKVCNICFYDPWESRLVGAPMQAPGGGSIERVISPHFSELAFDLKGSPVGELTDDGIYSLGYEDLD
;
A
#
# COMPACT_ATOMS: atom_id res chain seq x y z
N MET A 1 -1.84 6.72 -12.61
CA MET A 1 -2.04 6.44 -11.17
C MET A 1 -2.09 4.93 -11.00
N ALA A 2 -1.48 4.40 -9.95
CA ALA A 2 -1.49 2.98 -9.61
C ALA A 2 -2.01 2.81 -8.18
N THR A 3 -2.80 1.77 -7.92
CA THR A 3 -3.50 1.61 -6.64
C THR A 3 -3.48 0.18 -6.13
N GLU A 4 -3.19 0.01 -4.84
CA GLU A 4 -3.37 -1.24 -4.11
C GLU A 4 -4.85 -1.58 -3.91
N PHE A 5 -5.74 -0.58 -3.94
CA PHE A 5 -7.16 -0.76 -3.64
C PHE A 5 -7.98 -1.31 -4.81
N GLY A 6 -7.31 -1.76 -5.87
CA GLY A 6 -7.89 -2.41 -7.03
C GLY A 6 -7.03 -3.58 -7.48
N ARG A 7 -7.69 -4.67 -7.86
CA ARG A 7 -7.02 -5.90 -8.33
C ARG A 7 -6.51 -5.73 -9.74
N ARG A 8 -5.30 -6.22 -10.02
CA ARG A 8 -4.78 -6.35 -11.40
C ARG A 8 -5.68 -7.21 -12.29
N ALA A 9 -6.35 -8.21 -11.71
CA ALA A 9 -7.29 -9.08 -12.41
C ALA A 9 -8.60 -8.37 -12.80
N ASP A 10 -8.88 -7.19 -12.23
CA ASP A 10 -10.06 -6.39 -12.52
C ASP A 10 -9.71 -5.13 -13.35
N GLN A 11 -8.54 -5.10 -14.00
CA GLN A 11 -8.09 -3.93 -14.77
C GLN A 11 -9.10 -3.50 -15.85
N GLU A 12 -9.76 -4.45 -16.53
CA GLU A 12 -10.79 -4.14 -17.52
C GLU A 12 -12.00 -3.42 -16.89
N LEU A 13 -12.40 -3.81 -15.67
CA LEU A 13 -13.49 -3.15 -14.94
C LEU A 13 -13.09 -1.74 -14.49
N ILE A 14 -11.83 -1.55 -14.11
CA ILE A 14 -11.29 -0.22 -13.75
C ILE A 14 -11.29 0.69 -14.99
N ASP A 15 -10.84 0.18 -16.13
CA ASP A 15 -10.83 0.91 -17.41
C ASP A 15 -12.26 1.25 -17.87
N GLU A 16 -13.20 0.30 -17.73
CA GLU A 16 -14.63 0.53 -17.99
C GLU A 16 -15.15 1.67 -17.12
N LEU A 17 -14.97 1.59 -15.80
CA LEU A 17 -15.48 2.59 -14.86
C LEU A 17 -15.02 4.02 -15.21
N ILE A 18 -13.74 4.17 -15.54
CA ILE A 18 -13.12 5.49 -15.75
C ILE A 18 -13.49 6.08 -17.12
N SER A 19 -13.86 5.24 -18.09
CA SER A 19 -14.21 5.67 -19.46
C SER A 19 -15.69 5.96 -19.69
N LYS A 20 -16.58 5.55 -18.77
CA LYS A 20 -18.03 5.79 -18.89
C LYS A 20 -18.39 7.28 -18.95
N ASP A 21 -19.51 7.59 -19.61
CA ASP A 21 -20.06 8.94 -19.66
C ASP A 21 -20.66 9.41 -18.32
N TRP A 22 -20.97 8.49 -17.41
CA TRP A 22 -21.41 8.75 -16.05
C TRP A 22 -20.60 7.91 -15.05
N PHE A 23 -20.49 8.39 -13.81
CA PHE A 23 -19.83 7.60 -12.77
C PHE A 23 -20.73 6.45 -12.29
N ASP A 24 -20.31 5.22 -12.54
CA ASP A 24 -21.00 4.01 -12.11
C ASP A 24 -20.57 3.60 -10.70
N ALA A 25 -21.18 4.23 -9.68
CA ALA A 25 -20.88 3.94 -8.28
C ALA A 25 -21.08 2.45 -7.90
N PRO A 26 -22.11 1.73 -8.40
CA PRO A 26 -22.20 0.27 -8.21
C PRO A 26 -21.00 -0.51 -8.75
N LEU A 27 -20.45 -0.13 -9.91
CA LEU A 27 -19.24 -0.73 -10.46
C LEU A 27 -18.00 -0.40 -9.60
N ALA A 28 -17.85 0.85 -9.17
CA ALA A 28 -16.76 1.24 -8.25
C ALA A 28 -16.79 0.41 -6.95
N LYS A 29 -17.96 0.30 -6.33
CA LYS A 29 -18.16 -0.54 -5.15
C LYS A 29 -17.83 -2.01 -5.42
N ARG A 30 -18.20 -2.53 -6.59
CA ARG A 30 -17.89 -3.91 -6.98
C ARG A 30 -16.38 -4.14 -7.08
N ILE A 31 -15.63 -3.21 -7.67
CA ILE A 31 -14.17 -3.29 -7.77
C ILE A 31 -13.55 -3.34 -6.36
N SER A 32 -13.93 -2.41 -5.47
CA SER A 32 -13.41 -2.38 -4.09
C SER A 32 -13.77 -3.64 -3.28
N LEU A 33 -15.01 -4.16 -3.39
CA LEU A 33 -15.42 -5.35 -2.65
C LEU A 33 -14.82 -6.66 -3.20
N ARG A 34 -14.38 -6.66 -4.46
CA ARG A 34 -13.67 -7.80 -5.08
C ARG A 34 -12.22 -7.88 -4.59
N GLN A 35 -11.62 -6.74 -4.23
CA GLN A 35 -10.34 -6.67 -3.55
C GLN A 35 -10.43 -7.33 -2.18
N GLU A 36 -10.98 -6.61 -1.20
CA GLU A 36 -11.19 -7.09 0.17
C GLU A 36 -12.49 -6.50 0.72
N ALA A 37 -13.36 -7.36 1.26
CA ALA A 37 -14.68 -6.92 1.69
C ALA A 37 -14.64 -5.88 2.84
N PHE A 38 -13.56 -5.84 3.61
CA PHE A 38 -13.35 -4.85 4.67
C PHE A 38 -12.72 -3.55 4.16
N TRP A 39 -12.27 -3.50 2.91
CA TRP A 39 -11.80 -2.28 2.21
C TRP A 39 -12.92 -1.60 1.41
N GLY A 40 -14.18 -1.85 1.74
CA GLY A 40 -15.34 -1.18 1.15
C GLY A 40 -15.48 0.30 1.55
N TYR A 41 -14.40 0.99 1.88
CA TYR A 41 -14.37 2.40 2.27
C TYR A 41 -14.81 3.30 1.11
N MET A 42 -15.47 4.40 1.46
CA MET A 42 -15.96 5.35 0.47
C MET A 42 -14.79 6.10 -0.17
N GLU A 43 -13.76 6.37 0.61
CA GLU A 43 -12.54 7.08 0.25
C GLU A 43 -11.80 6.38 -0.89
N TYR A 44 -11.74 5.05 -0.88
CA TYR A 44 -11.12 4.30 -1.99
C TYR A 44 -11.96 4.35 -3.27
N GLN A 45 -13.29 4.35 -3.14
CA GLN A 45 -14.20 4.55 -4.29
C GLN A 45 -14.11 5.97 -4.84
N GLU A 46 -13.86 6.94 -3.95
CA GLU A 46 -13.75 8.35 -4.27
C GLU A 46 -12.54 8.65 -5.15
N ILE A 47 -11.45 7.90 -4.98
CA ILE A 47 -10.29 7.96 -5.88
C ILE A 47 -10.72 7.68 -7.33
N TYR A 48 -11.52 6.64 -7.57
CA TYR A 48 -12.04 6.37 -8.92
C TYR A 48 -12.96 7.48 -9.41
N ARG A 49 -13.80 8.04 -8.53
CA ARG A 49 -14.69 9.16 -8.87
C ARG A 49 -13.91 10.39 -9.32
N LEU A 50 -12.86 10.75 -8.59
CA LEU A 50 -11.99 11.89 -8.90
C LEU A 50 -11.24 11.70 -10.21
N LEU A 51 -10.72 10.48 -10.47
CA LEU A 51 -10.07 10.16 -11.75
C LEU A 51 -11.04 10.22 -12.93
N TRP A 52 -12.24 9.67 -12.76
CA TRP A 52 -13.32 9.77 -13.75
C TRP A 52 -13.67 11.24 -14.04
N GLN A 53 -13.89 12.06 -12.99
CA GLN A 53 -14.19 13.48 -13.16
C GLN A 53 -13.08 14.25 -13.87
N HIS A 54 -11.83 13.99 -13.49
CA HIS A 54 -10.67 14.59 -14.14
C HIS A 54 -10.64 14.24 -15.62
N ASN A 55 -10.78 12.96 -15.98
CA ASN A 55 -10.76 12.52 -17.38
C ASN A 55 -11.94 13.08 -18.18
N ARG A 56 -13.14 13.18 -17.60
CA ARG A 56 -14.31 13.80 -18.24
C ARG A 56 -14.14 15.29 -18.52
N SER A 57 -13.38 15.98 -17.69
CA SER A 57 -13.18 17.44 -17.79
C SER A 57 -11.95 17.83 -18.61
N ASN A 58 -11.19 16.84 -19.09
CA ASN A 58 -9.91 17.06 -19.75
C ASN A 58 -9.83 16.34 -21.11
N PRO A 59 -9.02 16.86 -22.04
CA PRO A 59 -8.79 16.20 -23.32
C PRO A 59 -7.96 14.91 -23.14
N PRO A 60 -8.02 13.95 -24.10
CA PRO A 60 -7.44 12.62 -23.98
C PRO A 60 -5.97 12.57 -23.55
N GLU A 61 -5.14 13.52 -24.00
CA GLU A 61 -3.72 13.62 -23.68
C GLU A 61 -3.44 13.95 -22.20
N LYS A 62 -4.45 14.45 -21.47
CA LYS A 62 -4.38 14.72 -20.03
C LYS A 62 -5.09 13.66 -19.20
N HIS A 63 -5.62 12.61 -19.82
CA HIS A 63 -6.29 11.53 -19.11
C HIS A 63 -5.30 10.77 -18.23
N ILE A 64 -5.76 10.46 -17.02
CA ILE A 64 -5.02 9.66 -16.06
C ILE A 64 -5.59 8.25 -16.11
N ARG A 65 -4.74 7.29 -16.48
CA ARG A 65 -5.03 5.86 -16.32
C ARG A 65 -4.94 5.47 -14.84
N CYS A 66 -5.84 4.61 -14.38
CA CYS A 66 -5.74 3.93 -13.10
C CYS A 66 -5.29 2.48 -13.33
N VAL A 67 -4.24 2.05 -12.67
CA VAL A 67 -3.74 0.67 -12.73
C VAL A 67 -4.04 -0.02 -11.40
N GLY A 68 -4.81 -1.10 -11.42
CA GLY A 68 -5.00 -1.97 -10.27
C GLY A 68 -3.77 -2.84 -10.07
N LEU A 69 -3.17 -2.78 -8.87
CA LEU A 69 -1.93 -3.48 -8.58
C LEU A 69 -2.17 -4.83 -7.90
N ASN A 70 -3.14 -4.88 -6.99
CA ASN A 70 -3.19 -5.94 -5.98
C ASN A 70 -3.60 -7.30 -6.57
N ASP A 71 -3.19 -8.36 -5.89
CA ASP A 71 -3.39 -9.73 -6.35
C ASP A 71 -4.81 -10.23 -6.04
N PRO A 72 -5.36 -11.11 -6.90
CA PRO A 72 -6.62 -11.77 -6.61
C PRO A 72 -6.46 -12.84 -5.52
N TYR A 73 -7.19 -12.71 -4.42
CA TYR A 73 -7.30 -13.77 -3.41
C TYR A 73 -8.33 -14.82 -3.80
N ASN A 74 -8.13 -16.06 -3.33
CA ASN A 74 -9.13 -17.13 -3.50
C ASN A 74 -10.25 -17.00 -2.45
N TRP A 75 -11.11 -15.98 -2.62
CA TRP A 75 -12.26 -15.75 -1.75
C TRP A 75 -13.27 -16.89 -1.73
N LYS A 76 -13.31 -17.72 -2.79
CA LYS A 76 -14.16 -18.92 -2.82
C LYS A 76 -13.73 -19.90 -1.74
N LEU A 77 -12.44 -20.22 -1.68
CA LEU A 77 -11.89 -21.12 -0.66
C LEU A 77 -12.01 -20.50 0.73
N TYR A 78 -11.70 -19.20 0.89
CA TYR A 78 -11.86 -18.51 2.16
C TYR A 78 -13.32 -18.58 2.68
N ASN A 79 -14.30 -18.29 1.83
CA ASN A 79 -15.72 -18.32 2.21
C ASN A 79 -16.20 -19.73 2.54
N GLN A 80 -15.78 -20.75 1.77
CA GLN A 80 -16.09 -22.13 2.10
C GLN A 80 -15.63 -22.47 3.53
N ILE A 81 -14.39 -22.14 3.87
CA ILE A 81 -13.81 -22.44 5.19
C ILE A 81 -14.47 -21.61 6.30
N CYS A 82 -14.59 -20.29 6.09
CA CYS A 82 -14.99 -19.37 7.17
C CYS A 82 -16.50 -19.29 7.35
N ARG A 83 -17.28 -19.38 6.27
CA ARG A 83 -18.75 -19.24 6.32
C ARG A 83 -19.45 -20.58 6.37
N ASP A 84 -19.08 -21.50 5.49
CA ASP A 84 -19.80 -22.77 5.36
C ASP A 84 -19.34 -23.75 6.44
N GLU A 85 -18.02 -23.90 6.62
CA GLU A 85 -17.42 -24.77 7.65
C GLU A 85 -17.26 -24.10 9.02
N LYS A 86 -17.47 -22.77 9.11
CA LYS A 86 -17.42 -21.97 10.35
C LYS A 86 -16.13 -22.11 11.16
N ARG A 87 -14.98 -22.20 10.48
CA ARG A 87 -13.66 -22.29 11.12
C ARG A 87 -12.65 -21.34 10.50
N LYS A 88 -11.50 -21.17 11.15
CA LYS A 88 -10.38 -20.41 10.60
C LYS A 88 -9.56 -21.30 9.65
N PRO A 89 -9.02 -20.75 8.54
CA PRO A 89 -8.12 -21.48 7.67
C PRO A 89 -6.81 -21.81 8.40
N ASN A 90 -6.35 -23.03 8.22
CA ASN A 90 -5.04 -23.49 8.68
C ASN A 90 -3.90 -22.89 7.83
N GLN A 91 -2.66 -23.19 8.16
CA GLN A 91 -1.50 -22.60 7.47
C GLN A 91 -1.45 -22.94 5.98
N GLU A 92 -1.77 -24.18 5.60
CA GLU A 92 -1.72 -24.62 4.20
C GLU A 92 -2.86 -24.00 3.37
N GLU A 93 -4.06 -23.92 3.94
CA GLU A 93 -5.20 -23.24 3.32
C GLU A 93 -4.93 -21.74 3.14
N ARG A 94 -4.22 -21.11 4.08
CA ARG A 94 -3.73 -19.73 3.91
C ARG A 94 -2.71 -19.64 2.77
N ARG A 95 -1.82 -20.60 2.59
CA ARG A 95 -0.96 -20.57 1.39
C ARG A 95 -1.76 -20.67 0.10
N LEU A 96 -2.85 -21.44 0.08
CA LEU A 96 -3.72 -21.57 -1.09
C LEU A 96 -4.60 -20.34 -1.35
N ILE A 97 -5.10 -19.69 -0.30
CA ILE A 97 -5.95 -18.50 -0.43
C ILE A 97 -5.15 -17.30 -0.95
N TRP A 98 -3.90 -17.16 -0.50
CA TRP A 98 -2.98 -16.06 -0.84
C TRP A 98 -1.86 -16.50 -1.80
N LYS A 99 -2.05 -17.61 -2.53
CA LYS A 99 -1.00 -18.26 -3.35
C LYS A 99 -0.34 -17.33 -4.36
N ASP A 100 -1.14 -16.47 -4.98
CA ASP A 100 -0.70 -15.59 -6.06
C ASP A 100 -0.27 -14.19 -5.56
N CYS A 101 -0.23 -13.99 -4.23
CA CYS A 101 0.15 -12.72 -3.62
C CYS A 101 1.67 -12.54 -3.64
N ASN A 102 2.13 -11.67 -4.52
CA ASN A 102 3.54 -11.33 -4.66
C ASN A 102 3.64 -9.93 -5.25
N GLU A 103 4.21 -8.99 -4.50
CA GLU A 103 4.30 -7.59 -4.92
C GLU A 103 5.21 -7.37 -6.15
N LYS A 104 6.00 -8.36 -6.56
CA LYS A 104 6.63 -8.38 -7.88
C LYS A 104 5.59 -8.41 -9.01
N ASN A 105 4.47 -9.12 -8.83
CA ASN A 105 3.37 -9.12 -9.81
C ASN A 105 2.72 -7.73 -9.94
N TRP A 106 2.77 -6.91 -8.88
CA TRP A 106 2.28 -5.53 -8.93
C TRP A 106 3.18 -4.68 -9.80
N LEU A 107 4.51 -4.85 -9.71
CA LEU A 107 5.46 -4.20 -10.62
C LEU A 107 5.21 -4.62 -12.07
N GLU A 108 4.97 -5.90 -12.34
CA GLU A 108 4.65 -6.37 -13.70
C GLU A 108 3.32 -5.79 -14.22
N ALA A 109 2.30 -5.69 -13.36
CA ALA A 109 1.05 -5.01 -13.70
C ALA A 109 1.27 -3.51 -14.03
N LEU A 110 2.16 -2.83 -13.28
CA LEU A 110 2.54 -1.46 -13.59
C LEU A 110 3.29 -1.35 -14.93
N LYS A 111 4.24 -2.25 -15.20
CA LYS A 111 5.08 -2.26 -16.41
C LYS A 111 4.27 -2.43 -17.70
N ALA A 112 3.11 -3.05 -17.63
CA ALA A 112 2.18 -3.11 -18.77
C ALA A 112 1.74 -1.73 -19.27
N PHE A 113 1.80 -0.68 -18.42
CA PHE A 113 1.31 0.66 -18.73
C PHE A 113 2.35 1.77 -18.52
N HIS A 114 3.36 1.55 -17.67
CA HIS A 114 4.40 2.53 -17.42
C HIS A 114 5.49 2.47 -18.49
N GLN A 115 5.71 3.60 -19.15
CA GLN A 115 6.84 3.81 -20.06
C GLN A 115 7.79 4.83 -19.43
N PRO A 116 8.98 4.40 -18.95
CA PRO A 116 9.97 5.29 -18.37
C PRO A 116 10.35 6.43 -19.31
N GLY A 117 10.38 7.66 -18.78
CA GLY A 117 10.69 8.87 -19.56
C GLY A 117 9.51 9.45 -20.36
N ILE A 118 8.41 8.71 -20.50
CA ILE A 118 7.18 9.16 -21.17
C ILE A 118 6.07 9.39 -20.16
N THR A 119 5.87 8.44 -19.25
CA THR A 119 4.79 8.47 -18.26
C THR A 119 5.35 8.73 -16.86
N LYS A 120 4.52 9.34 -16.00
CA LYS A 120 4.77 9.47 -14.56
C LYS A 120 3.71 8.70 -13.78
N VAL A 121 4.10 8.12 -12.65
CA VAL A 121 3.23 7.27 -11.83
C VAL A 121 3.11 7.87 -10.44
N LEU A 122 1.87 8.09 -9.99
CA LEU A 122 1.53 8.26 -8.58
C LEU A 122 0.96 6.94 -8.09
N GLY A 123 1.64 6.31 -7.14
CA GLY A 123 1.19 5.10 -6.46
C GLY A 123 0.45 5.46 -5.17
N ILE A 124 -0.70 4.83 -4.91
CA ILE A 124 -1.46 4.98 -3.67
C ILE A 124 -1.63 3.59 -3.05
N MET A 125 -1.07 3.40 -1.86
CA MET A 125 -0.98 2.12 -1.14
C MET A 125 -0.65 2.34 0.34
N GLY A 126 -0.73 1.28 1.14
CA GLY A 126 -0.21 1.30 2.51
C GLY A 126 1.27 1.64 2.57
N ALA A 127 1.70 2.34 3.63
CA ALA A 127 3.06 2.89 3.74
C ALA A 127 4.17 1.83 3.55
N HIS A 128 3.97 0.62 4.09
CA HIS A 128 4.94 -0.45 4.01
C HIS A 128 5.11 -1.00 2.57
N HIS A 129 4.06 -0.98 1.76
CA HIS A 129 4.15 -1.32 0.32
C HIS A 129 4.99 -0.31 -0.46
N ALA A 130 5.05 0.94 0.00
CA ALA A 130 5.77 2.03 -0.67
C ALA A 130 7.25 2.15 -0.26
N PHE A 131 7.73 1.34 0.69
CA PHE A 131 9.14 1.39 1.11
C PHE A 131 10.07 1.06 -0.06
N THR A 132 11.05 1.93 -0.33
CA THR A 132 11.96 1.84 -1.48
C THR A 132 13.29 1.17 -1.12
N ARG A 133 14.11 1.82 -0.31
CA ARG A 133 15.41 1.29 0.14
C ARG A 133 15.27 0.46 1.41
N TYR A 134 14.39 0.89 2.31
CA TYR A 134 14.10 0.17 3.55
C TYR A 134 13.28 -1.09 3.25
N ARG A 135 13.68 -2.22 3.82
CA ARG A 135 12.91 -3.46 3.75
C ARG A 135 12.08 -3.62 5.00
N GLU A 136 10.90 -4.22 4.85
CA GLU A 136 10.06 -4.47 6.01
C GLU A 136 10.70 -5.54 6.93
N PRO A 137 10.88 -5.25 8.23
CA PRO A 137 11.40 -6.20 9.19
C PRO A 137 10.39 -7.32 9.45
N SER A 138 10.91 -8.54 9.49
CA SER A 138 10.18 -9.74 9.92
C SER A 138 10.39 -9.96 11.42
N PHE A 139 9.35 -10.45 12.10
CA PHE A 139 9.39 -10.76 13.51
C PHE A 139 8.77 -12.13 13.80
N GLU A 140 9.28 -12.78 14.84
CA GLU A 140 8.68 -13.97 15.46
C GLU A 140 8.14 -13.60 16.84
N GLU A 141 6.99 -14.17 17.21
CA GLU A 141 6.45 -14.00 18.55
C GLU A 141 7.08 -15.00 19.51
N VAL A 142 7.86 -14.51 20.48
CA VAL A 142 8.50 -15.32 21.51
C VAL A 142 8.15 -14.73 22.88
N ALA A 143 7.47 -15.50 23.71
CA ALA A 143 7.08 -15.09 25.07
C ALA A 143 6.38 -13.71 25.15
N GLY A 144 5.51 -13.38 24.18
CA GLY A 144 4.79 -12.11 24.12
C GLY A 144 5.60 -10.92 23.60
N GLN A 145 6.78 -11.16 23.01
CA GLN A 145 7.60 -10.15 22.35
C GLN A 145 7.73 -10.44 20.85
N LYS A 146 7.77 -9.39 20.03
CA LYS A 146 8.19 -9.50 18.63
C LYS A 146 9.71 -9.47 18.57
N VAL A 147 10.31 -10.64 18.34
CA VAL A 147 11.76 -10.82 18.18
C VAL A 147 12.10 -10.70 16.70
N PHE A 148 13.00 -9.79 16.36
CA PHE A 148 13.42 -9.56 14.97
C PHE A 148 14.03 -10.82 14.34
N SER A 149 13.59 -11.18 13.15
CA SER A 149 14.03 -12.38 12.40
C SER A 149 14.67 -12.05 11.04
N GLY A 150 14.86 -10.78 10.71
CA GLY A 150 15.54 -10.33 9.49
C GLY A 150 14.69 -9.43 8.60
N PHE A 151 15.26 -9.02 7.47
CA PHE A 151 14.62 -8.19 6.44
C PHE A 151 14.24 -9.03 5.23
N ASN A 152 13.40 -10.03 5.47
CA ASN A 152 13.08 -11.06 4.48
C ASN A 152 11.90 -10.69 3.56
N THR A 153 11.20 -9.60 3.89
CA THR A 153 10.04 -9.12 3.14
C THR A 153 10.47 -8.06 2.13
N ILE A 154 10.26 -8.35 0.85
CA ILE A 154 10.45 -7.39 -0.24
C ILE A 154 9.08 -6.89 -0.67
N ARG A 155 8.90 -5.57 -0.62
CA ARG A 155 7.66 -4.86 -0.95
C ARG A 155 7.71 -4.23 -2.33
N PHE A 156 6.58 -3.75 -2.81
CA PHE A 156 6.40 -3.17 -4.14
C PHE A 156 7.38 -2.02 -4.40
N GLY A 157 7.53 -1.10 -3.43
CA GLY A 157 8.46 0.02 -3.51
C GLY A 157 9.91 -0.43 -3.66
N ASN A 158 10.29 -1.57 -3.05
CA ASN A 158 11.63 -2.13 -3.19
C ASN A 158 11.85 -2.63 -4.61
N HIS A 159 10.88 -3.36 -5.18
CA HIS A 159 10.93 -3.80 -6.57
C HIS A 159 10.95 -2.63 -7.56
N ALA A 160 10.14 -1.60 -7.30
CA ALA A 160 10.13 -0.40 -8.12
C ALA A 160 11.46 0.35 -8.07
N TYR A 161 12.09 0.45 -6.90
CA TYR A 161 13.41 1.07 -6.75
C TYR A 161 14.51 0.23 -7.43
N GLU A 162 14.46 -1.09 -7.34
CA GLU A 162 15.37 -1.97 -8.07
C GLU A 162 15.27 -1.79 -9.59
N GLU A 163 14.05 -1.62 -10.12
CA GLU A 163 13.81 -1.43 -11.56
C GLU A 163 14.13 -0.01 -12.06
N TYR A 164 13.76 1.03 -11.29
CA TYR A 164 13.80 2.43 -11.77
C TYR A 164 14.82 3.33 -11.05
N GLY A 165 15.48 2.84 -10.00
CA GLY A 165 16.51 3.55 -9.23
C GLY A 165 15.99 4.84 -8.60
N ASP A 166 16.82 5.89 -8.67
CA ASP A 166 16.54 7.22 -8.09
C ASP A 166 15.35 7.97 -8.70
N LYS A 167 14.68 7.38 -9.70
CA LYS A 167 13.42 7.90 -10.23
C LYS A 167 12.22 7.57 -9.34
N VAL A 168 12.40 6.73 -8.31
CA VAL A 168 11.36 6.38 -7.34
C VAL A 168 11.60 7.16 -6.05
N CYS A 169 10.56 7.87 -5.61
CA CYS A 169 10.50 8.50 -4.31
C CYS A 169 9.29 7.99 -3.54
N ASN A 170 9.40 7.97 -2.20
CA ASN A 170 8.32 7.59 -1.31
C ASN A 170 7.86 8.85 -0.56
N ILE A 171 6.53 9.01 -0.44
CA ILE A 171 5.90 10.03 0.39
C ILE A 171 5.00 9.27 1.36
N CYS A 172 5.35 9.32 2.65
CA CYS A 172 4.53 8.74 3.70
C CYS A 172 3.72 9.83 4.39
N PHE A 173 2.45 9.53 4.64
CA PHE A 173 1.68 10.28 5.61
C PHE A 173 2.07 9.84 7.02
N TYR A 174 1.94 10.75 7.97
CA TYR A 174 2.10 10.42 9.37
C TYR A 174 1.07 9.36 9.79
N ASP A 175 1.55 8.28 10.39
CA ASP A 175 0.75 7.19 10.94
C ASP A 175 1.51 6.63 12.16
N PRO A 176 0.86 6.31 13.29
CA PRO A 176 1.52 5.59 14.35
C PRO A 176 2.01 4.21 13.89
N TRP A 177 3.11 3.74 14.48
CA TRP A 177 3.72 2.45 14.16
C TRP A 177 3.34 1.37 15.19
N GLU A 178 3.37 0.10 14.78
CA GLU A 178 3.15 -0.97 15.74
C GLU A 178 4.28 -1.02 16.79
N SER A 179 3.91 -1.35 18.02
CA SER A 179 4.89 -1.67 19.07
C SER A 179 5.57 -3.01 18.83
N ARG A 180 6.80 -3.14 19.34
CA ARG A 180 7.54 -4.41 19.46
C ARG A 180 6.98 -5.32 20.55
N LEU A 181 6.18 -4.79 21.48
CA LEU A 181 5.46 -5.58 22.48
C LEU A 181 4.13 -6.07 21.91
N VAL A 182 3.83 -7.36 22.07
CA VAL A 182 2.58 -7.94 21.57
C VAL A 182 1.39 -7.35 22.33
N GLY A 183 0.42 -6.82 21.59
CA GLY A 183 -0.80 -6.24 22.17
C GLY A 183 -0.62 -4.86 22.81
N ALA A 184 0.57 -4.26 22.75
CA ALA A 184 0.77 -2.89 23.22
C ALA A 184 0.16 -1.86 22.24
N PRO A 185 -0.15 -0.64 22.71
CA PRO A 185 -0.63 0.44 21.84
C PRO A 185 0.37 0.79 20.74
N MET A 186 -0.16 1.34 19.65
CA MET A 186 0.66 1.92 18.58
C MET A 186 1.54 3.06 19.15
N GLN A 187 2.74 3.21 18.60
CA GLN A 187 3.74 4.19 19.00
C GLN A 187 3.77 5.36 18.02
N ALA A 188 3.96 6.58 18.53
CA ALA A 188 4.13 7.76 17.69
C ALA A 188 5.55 7.78 17.08
N PRO A 189 5.71 7.99 15.77
CA PRO A 189 7.00 8.13 15.10
C PRO A 189 7.92 9.13 15.83
N GLY A 190 9.17 8.75 16.03
CA GLY A 190 10.16 9.62 16.69
C GLY A 190 9.85 9.84 18.18
N GLY A 191 9.15 8.89 18.82
CA GLY A 191 8.79 8.94 20.24
C GLY A 191 7.85 10.09 20.61
N GLY A 192 7.04 10.56 19.65
CA GLY A 192 6.13 11.67 19.85
C GLY A 192 6.77 13.07 19.71
N SER A 193 8.04 13.14 19.28
CA SER A 193 8.77 14.41 19.18
C SER A 193 8.24 15.30 18.06
N ILE A 194 7.74 14.68 16.99
CA ILE A 194 7.14 15.37 15.84
C ILE A 194 5.88 16.13 16.28
N GLU A 195 4.99 15.50 17.06
CA GLU A 195 3.72 16.07 17.51
C GLU A 195 3.92 17.25 18.44
N ARG A 196 4.91 17.15 19.35
CA ARG A 196 5.24 18.22 20.30
C ARG A 196 5.63 19.51 19.59
N VAL A 197 6.21 19.42 18.41
CA VAL A 197 6.63 20.57 17.60
C VAL A 197 5.52 21.01 16.63
N ILE A 198 4.83 20.07 15.98
CA ILE A 198 3.86 20.38 14.93
C ILE A 198 2.52 20.84 15.51
N SER A 199 1.95 20.07 16.44
CA SER A 199 0.58 20.27 16.93
C SER A 199 0.28 21.69 17.45
N PRO A 200 1.21 22.42 18.09
CA PRO A 200 0.93 23.80 18.52
C PRO A 200 1.08 24.86 17.42
N HIS A 201 1.65 24.54 16.25
CA HIS A 201 2.11 25.56 15.29
C HIS A 201 1.61 25.34 13.86
N PHE A 202 1.28 24.11 13.47
CA PHE A 202 0.95 23.78 12.08
C PHE A 202 -0.25 22.82 12.02
N SER A 203 -1.17 23.07 11.10
CA SER A 203 -2.26 22.14 10.77
C SER A 203 -1.85 21.13 9.70
N GLU A 204 -0.89 21.49 8.85
CA GLU A 204 -0.34 20.67 7.76
C GLU A 204 1.15 20.98 7.62
N LEU A 205 1.99 19.95 7.60
CA LEU A 205 3.42 20.07 7.40
C LEU A 205 3.95 18.83 6.67
N ALA A 206 4.91 19.06 5.78
CA ALA A 206 5.73 18.01 5.19
C ALA A 206 7.20 18.41 5.32
N PHE A 207 8.06 17.42 5.48
CA PHE A 207 9.51 17.59 5.55
C PHE A 207 10.19 16.41 4.89
N ASP A 208 11.35 16.66 4.30
CA ASP A 208 12.23 15.59 3.85
C ASP A 208 12.82 14.87 5.06
N LEU A 209 12.96 13.55 4.99
CA LEU A 209 13.66 12.78 6.02
C LEU A 209 15.17 12.71 5.74
N LYS A 210 15.57 12.56 4.47
CA LYS A 210 16.99 12.40 4.10
C LYS A 210 17.75 13.70 4.39
N GLY A 211 18.74 13.63 5.28
CA GLY A 211 19.60 14.77 5.62
C GLY A 211 18.90 15.87 6.42
N SER A 212 17.81 15.56 7.12
CA SER A 212 17.09 16.52 7.96
C SER A 212 17.12 16.12 9.45
N PRO A 213 16.95 17.06 10.39
CA PRO A 213 16.87 16.75 11.82
C PRO A 213 15.73 15.79 12.18
N VAL A 214 14.66 15.74 11.37
CA VAL A 214 13.54 14.83 11.63
C VAL A 214 13.88 13.39 11.24
N GLY A 215 14.73 13.20 10.23
CA GLY A 215 15.25 11.87 9.85
C GLY A 215 16.19 11.24 10.87
N GLU A 216 16.78 12.06 11.74
CA GLU A 216 17.68 11.60 12.82
C GLU A 216 16.93 11.24 14.12
N LEU A 217 15.60 11.37 14.15
CA LEU A 217 14.82 10.99 15.31
C LEU A 217 14.82 9.48 15.51
N THR A 218 15.11 9.06 16.74
CA THR A 218 15.02 7.65 17.14
C THR A 218 13.58 7.25 17.41
N ASP A 219 13.24 6.01 17.09
CA ASP A 219 11.92 5.42 17.31
C ASP A 219 12.05 4.06 18.03
N ASP A 220 10.97 3.54 18.59
CA ASP A 220 10.93 2.23 19.28
C ASP A 220 9.89 1.27 18.70
N GLY A 221 9.20 1.66 17.63
CA GLY A 221 8.25 0.84 16.89
C GLY A 221 8.91 -0.31 16.12
N ILE A 222 8.13 -1.09 15.41
CA ILE A 222 8.64 -2.22 14.61
C ILE A 222 9.59 -1.78 13.48
N TYR A 223 9.44 -0.56 12.96
CA TYR A 223 10.25 -0.03 11.85
C TYR A 223 11.48 0.76 12.31
N SER A 224 11.74 0.85 13.61
CA SER A 224 12.93 1.53 14.14
C SER A 224 14.23 0.74 14.00
N LEU A 225 14.17 -0.49 13.48
CA LEU A 225 15.35 -1.29 13.20
C LEU A 225 16.06 -0.74 11.96
N GLY A 226 17.32 -0.34 12.14
CA GLY A 226 18.19 0.12 11.05
C GLY A 226 18.49 -1.00 10.06
N TYR A 227 18.83 -0.58 8.84
CA TYR A 227 19.29 -1.44 7.75
C TYR A 227 20.70 -0.96 7.38
N GLU A 228 21.71 -1.82 7.50
CA GLU A 228 23.13 -1.42 7.42
C GLU A 228 23.54 -0.85 6.05
N ASP A 229 22.72 -1.03 5.01
CA ASP A 229 23.02 -0.59 3.63
C ASP A 229 22.05 0.50 3.11
N LEU A 230 21.76 1.54 3.90
CA LEU A 230 21.00 2.72 3.43
C LEU A 230 21.95 3.85 2.98
N ASP A 231 22.68 3.65 1.89
CA ASP A 231 23.41 4.74 1.20
C ASP A 231 22.48 5.58 0.27
#